data_AF-K5UHG2-F1
#
_entry.id   AF-K5UHG2-F1
#
_cell.length_a   1.000
_cell.length_b   1.000
_cell.length_c   1.000
_cell.angle_alpha   90.00
_cell.angle_beta   90.00
_cell.angle_gamma   90.00
#
_symmetry.space_group_name_H-M   'P 1'
#
loop_
_entity.id
_entity.type
_entity.pdbx_description
1 polymer ?
#
loop_
_entity_poly.entity_id
_entity_poly.type
_entity_poly.pdbx_seq_one_letter_code
_entity_poly.pdbx_strand_id
1 'polypeptide(L)'
;MRHLYIGPLSEDDQAFEILKRILCSVLRRTQLTWTLESGKLQFCKFYHGSITSADILSVLTEHTIDDTKITLDIAEQAEWLLRSDDSDVPDDRRFGREKYLRQLVTERASVSSTDTASKTAPSTAEGVQNTAVEQTSQAVEIDEQDGEHGEGTGGEGYDEMAEERA
;
A
#
# COMPACT_ATOMS: atom_id res chain seq x y z
N MET A 1 15.83 -21.38 -10.94
CA MET A 1 14.99 -20.20 -11.24
C MET A 1 15.36 -19.08 -10.28
N ARG A 2 15.42 -17.82 -10.73
CA ARG A 2 15.77 -16.66 -9.88
C ARG A 2 14.50 -15.98 -9.39
N HIS A 3 14.42 -15.69 -8.08
CA HIS A 3 13.35 -14.89 -7.47
C HIS A 3 13.84 -13.45 -7.25
N LEU A 4 12.91 -12.50 -7.24
CA LEU A 4 13.16 -11.16 -6.75
C LEU A 4 12.90 -11.14 -5.23
N TYR A 5 13.98 -10.97 -4.48
CA TYR A 5 13.95 -10.90 -3.02
C TYR A 5 13.98 -9.45 -2.56
N ILE A 6 13.00 -9.08 -1.75
CA ILE A 6 12.98 -7.80 -1.04
C ILE A 6 13.28 -8.14 0.42
N GLY A 7 14.55 -7.94 0.78
CA GLY A 7 15.08 -8.28 2.10
C GLY A 7 14.60 -7.33 3.18
N PRO A 8 14.74 -7.73 4.45
CA PRO A 8 14.38 -6.86 5.53
C PRO A 8 15.40 -5.72 5.60
N LEU A 9 14.90 -4.50 5.46
CA LEU A 9 15.57 -3.30 5.97
C LEU A 9 15.53 -3.44 7.52
N SER A 10 16.41 -2.80 8.29
CA SER A 10 16.65 -2.98 9.76
C SER A 10 15.43 -3.27 10.68
N GLU A 11 15.66 -3.59 11.96
CA GLU A 11 14.57 -3.72 12.96
C GLU A 11 13.76 -2.44 13.19
N ASP A 12 14.19 -1.32 12.63
CA ASP A 12 13.61 -0.02 12.94
C ASP A 12 12.28 0.20 12.22
N ASP A 13 11.38 0.96 12.84
CA ASP A 13 10.05 1.30 12.30
C ASP A 13 10.10 1.80 10.83
N GLN A 14 11.20 2.44 10.44
CA GLN A 14 11.42 2.90 9.07
C GLN A 14 11.44 1.75 8.04
N ALA A 15 12.06 0.63 8.38
CA ALA A 15 12.12 -0.53 7.51
C ALA A 15 10.74 -1.13 7.28
N PHE A 16 9.95 -1.25 8.34
CA PHE A 16 8.58 -1.72 8.29
C PHE A 16 7.75 -0.84 7.35
N GLU A 17 7.82 0.47 7.49
CA GLU A 17 7.09 1.41 6.64
C GLU A 17 7.54 1.36 5.18
N ILE A 18 8.83 1.17 4.90
CA ILE A 18 9.31 0.99 3.52
C ILE A 18 8.76 -0.31 2.92
N LEU A 19 8.84 -1.43 3.64
CA LEU A 19 8.29 -2.70 3.17
C LEU A 19 6.78 -2.58 2.94
N LYS A 20 6.05 -1.95 3.85
CA LYS A 20 4.62 -1.69 3.73
C LYS A 20 4.31 -0.88 2.47
N ARG A 21 5.07 0.18 2.20
CA ARG A 21 4.88 1.01 1.00
C ARG A 21 5.12 0.25 -0.30
N ILE A 22 6.17 -0.58 -0.35
CA ILE A 22 6.43 -1.41 -1.52
C ILE A 22 5.28 -2.42 -1.70
N LEU A 23 4.86 -3.09 -0.63
CA LEU A 23 3.78 -4.05 -0.66
C LEU A 23 2.45 -3.42 -1.10
N CYS A 24 2.13 -2.21 -0.63
CA CYS A 24 1.00 -1.42 -1.12
C CYS A 24 1.04 -1.21 -2.64
N SER A 25 2.23 -0.92 -3.20
CA SER A 25 2.40 -0.73 -4.65
C SER A 25 2.19 -2.03 -5.43
N VAL A 26 2.64 -3.16 -4.86
CA VAL A 26 2.41 -4.50 -5.41
C VAL A 26 0.93 -4.87 -5.38
N LEU A 27 0.24 -4.66 -4.26
CA LEU A 27 -1.21 -4.89 -4.11
C LEU A 27 -2.02 -4.04 -5.09
N ARG A 28 -1.60 -2.80 -5.34
CA ARG A 28 -2.19 -1.91 -6.36
C ARG A 28 -1.85 -2.30 -7.80
N ARG A 29 -0.99 -3.30 -8.02
CA ARG A 29 -0.47 -3.69 -9.33
C ARG A 29 0.24 -2.57 -10.08
N THR A 30 0.80 -1.59 -9.37
CA THR A 30 1.54 -0.47 -9.97
C THR A 30 3.03 -0.77 -10.14
N GLN A 31 3.57 -1.70 -9.36
CA GLN A 31 4.96 -2.13 -9.43
C GLN A 31 5.04 -3.65 -9.25
N LEU A 32 6.08 -4.26 -9.83
CA LEU A 32 6.42 -5.67 -9.64
C LEU A 32 5.30 -6.65 -10.04
N THR A 33 4.35 -6.23 -10.89
CA THR A 33 3.23 -7.07 -11.34
C THR A 33 3.70 -8.35 -12.04
N TRP A 34 4.72 -8.25 -12.90
CA TRP A 34 5.25 -9.43 -13.59
C TRP A 34 5.93 -10.42 -12.63
N THR A 35 6.69 -9.95 -11.64
CA THR A 35 7.32 -10.85 -10.66
C THR A 35 6.29 -11.48 -9.74
N LEU A 36 5.23 -10.75 -9.40
CA LEU A 36 4.08 -11.27 -8.66
C LEU A 36 3.35 -12.37 -9.45
N GLU A 37 2.99 -12.12 -10.72
CA GLU A 37 2.25 -13.07 -11.56
C GLU A 37 3.07 -14.30 -11.95
N SER A 38 4.39 -14.14 -12.11
CA SER A 38 5.28 -15.26 -12.38
C SER A 38 5.63 -16.11 -11.14
N GLY A 39 5.08 -15.76 -9.97
CA GLY A 39 5.33 -16.47 -8.72
C GLY A 39 6.76 -16.29 -8.18
N LYS A 40 7.48 -15.26 -8.64
CA LYS A 40 8.90 -15.04 -8.37
C LYS A 40 9.17 -13.95 -7.34
N LEU A 41 8.14 -13.31 -6.79
CA LEU A 41 8.28 -12.24 -5.81
C LEU A 41 8.23 -12.79 -4.38
N GLN A 42 9.18 -12.37 -3.54
CA GLN A 42 9.26 -12.72 -2.13
C GLN A 42 9.73 -11.52 -1.29
N PHE A 43 9.00 -11.21 -0.22
CA PHE A 43 9.40 -10.24 0.80
C PHE A 43 9.85 -10.98 2.05
N CYS A 44 11.10 -10.81 2.46
CA CYS A 44 11.64 -11.40 3.66
C CYS A 44 11.40 -10.47 4.85
N LYS A 45 10.88 -11.01 5.95
CA LYS A 45 10.72 -10.26 7.20
C LYS A 45 11.89 -10.55 8.13
N PHE A 46 12.29 -9.57 8.94
CA PHE A 46 13.49 -9.65 9.80
C PHE A 46 13.49 -10.90 10.72
N TYR A 47 12.31 -11.33 11.18
CA TYR A 47 12.16 -12.43 12.16
C TYR A 47 11.06 -13.44 11.84
N HIS A 48 10.45 -13.35 10.66
CA HIS A 48 9.11 -13.88 10.45
C HIS A 48 8.88 -14.36 9.04
N GLY A 49 9.49 -15.50 8.70
CA GLY A 49 9.34 -16.12 7.39
C GLY A 49 9.42 -15.12 6.24
N SER A 50 8.64 -15.37 5.20
CA SER A 50 8.56 -14.49 4.04
C SER A 50 7.13 -14.44 3.50
N ILE A 51 6.74 -13.28 2.98
CA ILE A 51 5.53 -13.14 2.18
C ILE A 51 5.89 -13.50 0.74
N THR A 52 5.22 -14.50 0.20
CA THR A 52 5.40 -14.96 -1.19
C THR A 52 4.37 -14.35 -2.11
N SER A 53 4.58 -14.53 -3.42
CA SER A 53 3.58 -14.17 -4.43
C SER A 53 2.22 -14.84 -4.17
N ALA A 54 2.21 -16.08 -3.69
CA ALA A 54 0.98 -16.80 -3.37
C ALA A 54 0.23 -16.16 -2.19
N ASP A 55 0.94 -15.71 -1.15
CA ASP A 55 0.34 -15.02 -0.02
C ASP A 55 -0.30 -13.69 -0.43
N ILE A 56 0.37 -12.93 -1.31
CA ILE A 56 -0.14 -11.65 -1.83
C ILE A 56 -1.36 -11.88 -2.72
N LEU A 57 -1.35 -12.91 -3.57
CA LEU A 57 -2.48 -13.24 -4.44
C LEU A 57 -3.68 -13.80 -3.68
N SER A 58 -3.45 -14.40 -2.51
CA SER A 58 -4.48 -15.01 -1.67
C SER A 58 -5.00 -14.07 -0.60
N VAL A 59 -4.49 -12.83 -0.51
CA VAL A 59 -4.96 -11.86 0.46
C VAL A 59 -6.44 -11.58 0.23
N LEU A 60 -7.22 -11.67 1.29
CA LEU A 60 -8.64 -11.36 1.24
C LEU A 60 -8.84 -9.87 1.52
N THR A 61 -9.77 -9.27 0.81
CA THR A 61 -10.19 -7.89 1.09
C THR A 61 -11.22 -7.85 2.23
N GLU A 62 -11.97 -8.94 2.43
CA GLU A 62 -12.97 -9.09 3.49
C GLU A 62 -12.54 -10.18 4.47
N HIS A 63 -12.59 -9.86 5.77
CA HIS A 63 -12.33 -10.79 6.87
C HIS A 63 -13.53 -10.84 7.82
N THR A 64 -13.68 -11.93 8.56
CA THR A 64 -14.71 -12.07 9.61
C THR A 64 -14.04 -12.25 10.96
N ILE A 65 -14.43 -11.43 11.94
CA ILE A 65 -13.96 -11.47 13.33
C ILE A 65 -15.20 -11.44 14.21
N ASP A 66 -15.40 -12.43 15.07
CA ASP A 66 -16.57 -12.52 15.95
C ASP A 66 -17.89 -12.22 15.21
N ASP A 67 -18.10 -12.89 14.07
CA ASP A 67 -19.24 -12.71 13.14
C ASP A 67 -19.40 -11.31 12.51
N THR A 68 -18.47 -10.39 12.81
CA THR A 68 -18.41 -9.05 12.20
C THR A 68 -17.52 -9.08 10.97
N LYS A 69 -18.09 -8.70 9.84
CA LYS A 69 -17.34 -8.50 8.60
C LYS A 69 -16.57 -7.19 8.65
N ILE A 70 -15.29 -7.25 8.34
CA ILE A 70 -14.43 -6.09 8.17
C ILE A 70 -13.78 -6.12 6.79
N THR A 71 -13.83 -4.98 6.11
CA THR A 71 -13.11 -4.77 4.85
C THR A 71 -11.79 -4.07 5.15
N LEU A 72 -10.70 -4.61 4.62
CA LEU A 72 -9.37 -4.01 4.71
C LEU A 72 -9.05 -3.20 3.47
N ASP A 73 -8.61 -1.97 3.66
CA ASP A 73 -8.00 -1.21 2.58
C ASP A 73 -6.60 -1.76 2.22
N ILE A 74 -5.99 -1.21 1.16
CA ILE A 74 -4.70 -1.71 0.66
C ILE A 74 -3.57 -1.55 1.70
N ALA A 75 -3.56 -0.46 2.46
CA ALA A 75 -2.56 -0.24 3.48
C ALA A 75 -2.73 -1.21 4.65
N GLU A 76 -3.98 -1.49 5.03
CA GLU A 76 -4.33 -2.48 6.04
C GLU A 76 -4.02 -3.91 5.60
N GLN A 77 -4.27 -4.25 4.33
CA GLN A 77 -3.88 -5.54 3.76
C GLN A 77 -2.34 -5.72 3.75
N ALA A 78 -1.60 -4.68 3.38
CA ALA A 78 -0.14 -4.72 3.41
C ALA A 78 0.38 -4.92 4.83
N GLU A 79 -0.18 -4.17 5.79
CA GLU A 79 0.19 -4.29 7.19
C GLU A 79 -0.17 -5.67 7.76
N TRP A 80 -1.38 -6.17 7.47
CA TRP A 80 -1.84 -7.50 7.84
C TRP A 80 -0.91 -8.59 7.30
N LEU A 81 -0.49 -8.50 6.04
CA LEU A 81 0.47 -9.43 5.44
C LEU A 81 1.83 -9.39 6.14
N LEU A 82 2.31 -8.20 6.52
CA LEU A 82 3.56 -7.97 7.24
C LEU A 82 3.51 -8.46 8.69
N ARG A 83 2.33 -8.46 9.32
CA ARG A 83 2.13 -9.11 10.61
C ARG A 83 2.21 -10.62 10.47
N SER A 84 2.74 -11.26 11.49
CA SER A 84 3.12 -12.67 11.46
C SER A 84 2.04 -13.54 12.07
N ASP A 85 1.82 -14.72 11.51
CA ASP A 85 0.96 -15.75 12.11
C ASP A 85 1.73 -16.67 13.07
N ASP A 86 3.03 -16.46 13.25
CA ASP A 86 3.89 -17.36 14.03
C ASP A 86 3.46 -17.44 15.49
N SER A 87 2.70 -18.50 15.78
CA SER A 87 2.31 -18.97 17.12
C SER A 87 3.47 -19.54 17.94
N ASP A 88 4.63 -19.76 17.31
CA ASP A 88 5.70 -20.60 17.87
C ASP A 88 6.81 -19.82 18.59
N VAL A 89 6.63 -18.51 18.80
CA VAL A 89 7.57 -17.70 19.59
C VAL A 89 6.86 -17.12 20.82
N PRO A 90 7.33 -17.44 22.03
CA PRO A 90 6.63 -17.16 23.29
C PRO A 90 6.80 -15.70 23.77
N ASP A 91 6.72 -14.72 22.86
CA ASP A 91 6.89 -13.31 23.20
C ASP A 91 5.58 -12.52 23.08
N ASP A 92 5.16 -11.94 24.21
CA ASP A 92 3.96 -11.12 24.42
C ASP A 92 3.96 -9.83 23.56
N ARG A 93 5.12 -9.49 22.97
CA ARG A 93 5.27 -8.37 22.02
C ARG A 93 4.75 -8.66 20.62
N ARG A 94 4.42 -9.91 20.27
CA ARG A 94 3.97 -10.25 18.92
C ARG A 94 2.52 -9.83 18.69
N PHE A 95 2.34 -8.93 17.72
CA PHE A 95 1.04 -8.55 17.20
C PHE A 95 0.68 -9.45 16.02
N GLY A 96 -0.05 -10.53 16.30
CA GLY A 96 -0.55 -11.45 15.27
C GLY A 96 -1.63 -10.83 14.38
N ARG A 97 -1.89 -11.47 13.23
CA ARG A 97 -2.88 -11.01 12.24
C ARG A 97 -4.28 -10.85 12.84
N GLU A 98 -4.73 -11.81 13.66
CA GLU A 98 -6.04 -11.70 14.34
C GLU A 98 -6.08 -10.56 15.37
N LYS A 99 -5.00 -10.36 16.14
CA LYS A 99 -4.92 -9.27 17.12
C LYS A 99 -4.99 -7.90 16.43
N TYR A 100 -4.33 -7.76 15.29
CA TYR A 100 -4.43 -6.56 14.45
C TYR A 100 -5.85 -6.32 13.93
N LEU A 101 -6.48 -7.37 13.42
CA LEU A 101 -7.87 -7.35 12.98
C LEU A 101 -8.83 -6.88 14.11
N ARG A 102 -8.69 -7.43 15.33
CA ARG A 102 -9.46 -7.01 16.51
C ARG A 102 -9.19 -5.55 16.92
N GLN A 103 -7.93 -5.11 16.82
CA GLN A 103 -7.55 -3.73 17.09
C GLN A 103 -8.21 -2.77 16.10
N LEU A 104 -8.16 -3.07 14.80
CA LEU A 104 -8.80 -2.25 13.77
C LEU A 104 -10.31 -2.08 14.02
N VAL A 105 -11.02 -3.16 14.39
CA VAL A 105 -12.44 -3.08 14.74
C VAL A 105 -12.66 -2.15 15.93
N THR A 106 -11.83 -2.28 16.97
CA THR A 106 -11.93 -1.46 18.19
C THR A 106 -11.68 0.02 17.92
N GLU A 107 -10.65 0.34 17.12
CA GLU A 107 -10.30 1.72 16.75
C GLU A 107 -11.40 2.37 15.92
N ARG A 108 -11.94 1.65 14.92
CA ARG A 108 -13.04 2.14 14.08
C ARG A 108 -14.33 2.37 14.87
N ALA A 109 -14.65 1.46 15.81
CA ALA A 109 -15.79 1.64 16.71
C ALA A 109 -15.63 2.86 17.63
N SER A 110 -14.41 3.12 18.11
CA SER A 110 -14.10 4.26 18.96
C SER A 110 -14.28 5.59 18.24
N VAL A 111 -13.79 5.70 17.00
CA VAL A 111 -13.96 6.91 16.17
C VAL A 111 -15.43 7.18 15.86
N SER A 112 -16.20 6.13 15.53
CA SER A 112 -17.63 6.27 15.27
C SER A 112 -18.43 6.72 16.50
N SER A 113 -17.99 6.36 17.71
CA SER A 113 -18.67 6.74 18.96
C SER A 113 -18.46 8.21 19.32
N THR A 114 -17.34 8.83 18.94
CA THR A 114 -17.06 10.24 19.23
C THR A 114 -17.84 11.22 18.34
N ASP A 115 -18.20 10.81 17.12
CA ASP A 115 -18.93 11.68 16.18
C ASP A 115 -20.43 11.81 16.48
N THR A 116 -20.99 10.96 17.35
CA THR A 116 -22.43 11.00 17.68
C THR A 116 -22.72 11.86 18.93
N ALA A 117 -21.69 12.27 19.67
CA ALA A 117 -21.81 13.11 20.88
C ALA A 117 -21.57 14.61 20.60
N SER A 118 -22.18 15.15 19.55
CA SER A 118 -22.33 16.61 19.40
C SER A 118 -23.58 16.96 18.60
N LYS A 119 -24.73 16.79 19.28
CA LYS A 119 -25.97 17.48 18.92
C LYS A 119 -26.54 18.18 20.15
N THR A 120 -26.00 19.35 20.45
CA THR A 120 -26.73 20.39 21.15
C THR A 120 -26.80 21.59 20.21
N ALA A 121 -27.98 21.81 19.65
CA ALA A 121 -28.29 22.94 18.77
C ALA A 121 -28.36 24.25 19.55
N PRO A 122 -28.05 25.40 18.92
CA PRO A 122 -28.71 26.66 19.25
C PRO A 122 -29.86 26.92 18.27
N SER A 123 -31.06 27.01 18.82
CA SER A 123 -32.26 27.46 18.12
C SER A 123 -32.36 28.99 18.19
N THR A 124 -32.75 29.58 17.05
CA THR A 124 -33.52 30.83 16.88
C THR A 124 -32.78 32.19 17.04
N ALA A 125 -32.57 32.90 15.92
CA ALA A 125 -33.38 34.07 15.50
C ALA A 125 -32.73 34.85 14.34
N GLU A 126 -33.46 34.92 13.22
CA GLU A 126 -33.74 36.08 12.37
C GLU A 126 -32.68 37.18 12.13
N GLY A 127 -32.29 37.37 10.86
CA GLY A 127 -31.51 38.51 10.40
C GLY A 127 -31.38 38.56 8.87
N VAL A 128 -32.30 39.29 8.25
CA VAL A 128 -32.37 39.62 6.82
C VAL A 128 -31.08 40.32 6.34
N GLN A 129 -30.68 40.10 5.08
CA GLN A 129 -30.29 41.11 4.06
C GLN A 129 -29.14 40.63 3.13
N ASN A 130 -29.53 40.41 1.87
CA ASN A 130 -28.87 40.88 0.65
C ASN A 130 -27.88 39.94 -0.09
N THR A 131 -28.43 39.33 -1.12
CA THR A 131 -27.84 39.00 -2.43
C THR A 131 -26.85 40.03 -2.96
N ALA A 132 -25.65 39.58 -3.31
CA ALA A 132 -24.87 40.11 -4.42
C ALA A 132 -24.02 38.97 -5.02
N VAL A 133 -24.27 38.71 -6.30
CA VAL A 133 -23.62 37.73 -7.17
C VAL A 133 -22.22 38.23 -7.52
N GLU A 134 -21.22 37.36 -7.42
CA GLU A 134 -20.12 37.38 -8.41
C GLU A 134 -19.64 35.96 -8.68
N GLN A 135 -20.08 35.45 -9.84
CA GLN A 135 -19.47 34.34 -10.53
C GLN A 135 -18.22 34.86 -11.23
N THR A 136 -17.07 34.23 -11.01
CA THR A 136 -16.09 34.06 -12.09
C THR A 136 -15.42 32.69 -11.92
N SER A 137 -15.64 31.84 -12.92
CA SER A 137 -14.85 30.65 -13.19
C SER A 137 -14.13 30.87 -14.52
N GLN A 138 -12.97 30.22 -14.63
CA GLN A 138 -12.38 29.68 -15.86
C GLN A 138 -11.36 30.54 -16.64
N ALA A 139 -10.13 30.03 -16.71
CA ALA A 139 -9.37 29.63 -17.93
C ALA A 139 -7.96 29.21 -17.44
N VAL A 140 -7.58 27.93 -17.40
CA VAL A 140 -6.94 27.16 -18.49
C VAL A 140 -6.02 28.03 -19.37
N GLU A 141 -4.72 27.94 -19.08
CA GLU A 141 -3.68 28.13 -20.10
C GLU A 141 -3.02 26.77 -20.33
N ILE A 142 -3.26 26.27 -21.52
CA ILE A 142 -2.62 25.13 -22.15
C ILE A 142 -1.38 25.75 -22.80
N ASP A 143 -0.18 25.38 -22.37
CA ASP A 143 1.02 25.68 -23.15
C ASP A 143 1.37 24.42 -23.94
N GLU A 144 0.87 24.39 -25.17
CA GLU A 144 1.44 23.59 -26.25
C GLU A 144 2.76 24.23 -26.66
N GLN A 145 3.87 23.54 -26.44
CA GLN A 145 5.02 23.66 -27.34
C GLN A 145 5.39 22.31 -27.92
N ASP A 146 4.77 22.13 -29.09
CA ASP A 146 5.33 21.57 -30.31
C ASP A 146 6.84 21.81 -30.47
N GLY A 147 7.55 20.77 -30.94
CA GLY A 147 8.99 20.72 -31.02
C GLY A 147 9.47 19.43 -31.70
N GLU A 148 9.08 19.30 -32.96
CA GLU A 148 9.55 18.39 -34.02
C GLU A 148 10.97 17.77 -33.90
N HIS A 149 11.01 16.50 -34.32
CA HIS A 149 12.00 15.81 -35.15
C HIS A 149 13.52 15.77 -34.81
N GLY A 150 14.01 14.52 -34.77
CA GLY A 150 15.40 14.18 -35.04
C GLY A 150 15.64 12.67 -35.11
N GLU A 151 15.49 12.08 -36.30
CA GLU A 151 16.00 10.74 -36.65
C GLU A 151 17.52 10.66 -36.46
N GLY A 152 18.03 9.49 -36.04
CA GLY A 152 19.46 9.25 -35.91
C GLY A 152 19.80 7.77 -35.74
N THR A 153 19.98 7.10 -36.87
CA THR A 153 20.41 5.73 -37.12
C THR A 153 21.68 5.25 -36.39
N GLY A 154 21.70 3.95 -36.07
CA GLY A 154 22.80 3.06 -36.49
C GLY A 154 23.78 2.60 -35.42
N GLY A 155 24.03 1.28 -35.39
CA GLY A 155 25.27 0.73 -34.82
C GLY A 155 25.15 -0.67 -34.24
N GLU A 156 25.03 -1.68 -35.11
CA GLU A 156 25.43 -3.05 -34.79
C GLU A 156 26.92 -3.11 -34.42
N GLY A 157 27.28 -3.99 -33.49
CA GLY A 157 28.67 -4.27 -33.13
C GLY A 157 28.76 -5.58 -32.37
N TYR A 158 28.89 -6.67 -33.11
CA TYR A 158 29.34 -7.98 -32.65
C TYR A 158 30.87 -8.02 -32.75
N ASP A 159 31.55 -8.58 -31.74
CA ASP A 159 32.87 -9.26 -31.77
C ASP A 159 33.19 -9.62 -30.30
N GLU A 160 33.25 -10.87 -29.86
CA GLU A 160 34.20 -11.97 -30.14
C GLU A 160 35.55 -11.85 -29.39
N MET A 161 36.06 -13.03 -28.98
CA MET A 161 37.30 -13.41 -28.26
C MET A 161 37.10 -13.72 -26.76
N ALA A 162 36.98 -15.00 -26.36
CA ALA A 162 38.06 -15.99 -26.14
C ALA A 162 39.01 -15.54 -25.00
N GLU A 163 39.44 -16.32 -24.01
CA GLU A 163 39.98 -17.67 -24.05
C GLU A 163 40.29 -18.14 -22.60
N GLU A 164 40.07 -19.43 -22.36
CA GLU A 164 40.85 -20.40 -21.56
C GLU A 164 42.05 -19.90 -20.71
N ARG A 165 42.16 -20.31 -19.44
CA ARG A 165 43.13 -21.35 -18.99
C ARG A 165 43.27 -21.51 -17.46
N ALA A 166 43.40 -22.79 -17.12
CA ALA A 166 44.05 -23.43 -15.97
C ALA A 166 43.40 -23.33 -14.58
#